data_AF-A0A183CMC8-F1
#
_entry.id   AF-A0A183CMC8-F1
#
_cell.length_a   1.000
_cell.length_b   1.000
_cell.length_c   1.000
_cell.angle_alpha   90.00
_cell.angle_beta   90.00
_cell.angle_gamma   90.00
#
_symmetry.space_group_name_H-M   'P 1'
#
loop_
_entity.id
_entity.type
_entity.pdbx_description
1 polymer ?
#
loop_
_entity_poly.entity_id
_entity_poly.type
_entity_poly.pdbx_seq_one_letter_code
_entity_poly.pdbx_strand_id
1 'polypeptide(L)'
;MQIANFKEKTLPKWSRQCEHNNISVEEFKRLFQSTEKYLIAGGLFGSCGGLGNQMFRFAGLYGIGKPYGRIPIFLKRQNCHRGFEAHESEGADEMDRLFPNYAKYLKISALWFQSYKFFHYIRRQIRQIFQFGWPICEQMEKLKKSYFNVSEQNALKLCVHTRIGDFAKTTTHLPSEKNFTEKAIEFTYKYLMQKHQQPVAVVLFGEDKKFFANLSIDRK
;
A
#
# COMPACT_ATOMS: atom_id res chain seq x y z
N MET A 1 -16.71 8.77 -49.32
CA MET A 1 -15.35 8.58 -48.79
C MET A 1 -15.39 8.81 -47.28
N GLN A 2 -15.56 7.74 -46.50
CA GLN A 2 -15.65 7.81 -45.04
C GLN A 2 -14.23 7.83 -44.47
N ILE A 3 -13.88 8.90 -43.75
CA ILE A 3 -12.64 8.96 -42.97
C ILE A 3 -12.90 8.18 -41.68
N ALA A 4 -12.35 6.96 -41.63
CA ALA A 4 -12.30 6.17 -40.41
C ALA A 4 -11.39 6.88 -39.40
N ASN A 5 -11.99 7.52 -38.39
CA ASN A 5 -11.26 7.98 -37.22
C ASN A 5 -10.80 6.75 -36.42
N PHE A 6 -9.52 6.40 -36.57
CA PHE A 6 -8.86 5.44 -35.71
C PHE A 6 -8.96 5.93 -34.26
N LYS A 7 -9.72 5.19 -33.45
CA LYS A 7 -9.74 5.33 -32.00
C LYS A 7 -8.30 5.23 -31.50
N GLU A 8 -7.81 6.34 -30.96
CA GLU A 8 -6.59 6.41 -30.18
C GLU A 8 -6.64 5.31 -29.11
N LYS A 9 -5.76 4.31 -29.23
CA LYS A 9 -5.60 3.25 -28.24
C LYS A 9 -5.04 3.91 -26.98
N THR A 10 -5.93 4.29 -26.06
CA THR A 10 -5.54 4.82 -24.75
C THR A 10 -4.76 3.74 -23.99
N LEU A 11 -3.48 3.99 -23.76
CA LEU A 11 -2.66 3.21 -22.83
C LEU A 11 -3.34 3.21 -21.44
N PRO A 12 -3.24 2.12 -20.64
CA PRO A 12 -3.80 2.09 -19.29
C PRO A 12 -3.16 3.20 -18.44
N LYS A 13 -3.93 4.25 -18.14
CA LYS A 13 -3.50 5.42 -17.35
C LYS A 13 -3.13 5.01 -15.92
N TRP A 14 -1.84 4.75 -15.69
CA TRP A 14 -1.21 4.70 -14.36
C TRP A 14 -1.43 5.98 -13.55
N SER A 15 -1.79 7.07 -14.23
CA SER A 15 -2.00 8.40 -13.69
C SER A 15 -3.14 8.53 -12.70
N ARG A 16 -4.01 7.55 -12.42
CA ARG A 16 -5.12 7.73 -11.46
C ARG A 16 -4.71 8.11 -10.01
N GLN A 17 -3.47 7.82 -9.60
CA GLN A 17 -2.95 8.24 -8.29
C GLN A 17 -2.38 9.66 -8.28
N CYS A 18 -2.16 10.25 -9.46
CA CYS A 18 -1.58 11.58 -9.70
C CYS A 18 -2.42 12.49 -10.60
N GLU A 19 -3.54 11.98 -11.13
CA GLU A 19 -4.55 12.70 -11.89
C GLU A 19 -5.18 13.72 -10.94
N HIS A 20 -5.34 14.95 -11.44
CA HIS A 20 -5.98 16.03 -10.72
C HIS A 20 -7.22 15.52 -9.97
N ASN A 21 -7.13 15.59 -8.65
CA ASN A 21 -8.21 15.58 -7.66
C ASN A 21 -9.60 15.38 -8.26
N ASN A 22 -10.02 14.12 -8.42
CA ASN A 22 -11.46 13.84 -8.48
C ASN A 22 -12.11 13.98 -7.10
N ILE A 23 -11.34 14.34 -6.07
CA ILE A 23 -11.82 14.63 -4.72
C ILE A 23 -11.12 15.91 -4.28
N SER A 24 -11.86 17.03 -4.20
CA SER A 24 -11.36 18.26 -3.58
C SER A 24 -11.06 18.04 -2.09
N VAL A 25 -10.32 18.95 -1.44
CA VAL A 25 -10.14 18.91 0.02
C VAL A 25 -11.49 18.86 0.73
N GLU A 26 -12.48 19.57 0.19
CA GLU A 26 -13.85 19.57 0.66
C GLU A 26 -14.49 18.19 0.48
N GLU A 27 -14.37 17.56 -0.70
CA GLU A 27 -14.88 16.21 -0.98
C GLU A 27 -14.19 15.15 -0.12
N PHE A 28 -12.88 15.29 0.15
CA PHE A 28 -12.15 14.47 1.11
C PHE A 28 -12.72 14.68 2.51
N LYS A 29 -12.92 15.93 2.93
CA LYS A 29 -13.61 16.24 4.19
C LYS A 29 -15.05 15.69 4.20
N ARG A 30 -15.75 15.58 3.06
CA ARG A 30 -17.08 14.93 2.94
C ARG A 30 -17.02 13.41 3.12
N LEU A 31 -15.94 12.75 2.68
CA LEU A 31 -15.71 11.33 3.02
C LEU A 31 -15.65 11.09 4.53
N PHE A 32 -15.37 12.15 5.28
CA PHE A 32 -15.22 12.16 6.74
C PHE A 32 -16.21 13.13 7.43
N GLN A 33 -17.31 13.52 6.75
CA GLN A 33 -18.23 14.53 7.27
C GLN A 33 -18.94 14.04 8.56
N SER A 34 -18.59 14.70 9.66
CA SER A 34 -19.22 14.72 10.98
C SER A 34 -19.65 13.39 11.60
N THR A 35 -18.84 12.34 11.48
CA THR A 35 -18.99 11.25 12.45
C THR A 35 -18.22 11.63 13.70
N GLU A 36 -18.91 12.03 14.77
CA GLU A 36 -18.31 12.10 16.11
C GLU A 36 -17.91 10.71 16.64
N LYS A 37 -18.17 9.65 15.85
CA LYS A 37 -17.87 8.28 16.18
C LYS A 37 -16.56 7.85 15.53
N TYR A 38 -15.69 7.26 16.34
CA TYR A 38 -14.34 6.90 15.91
C TYR A 38 -14.11 5.40 16.08
N LEU A 39 -13.14 4.91 15.34
CA LEU A 39 -12.66 3.54 15.43
C LEU A 39 -11.19 3.57 15.83
N ILE A 40 -10.89 2.91 16.93
CA ILE A 40 -9.53 2.78 17.45
C ILE A 40 -9.14 1.31 17.33
N ALA A 41 -8.07 1.04 16.60
CA ALA A 41 -7.43 -0.27 16.65
C ALA A 41 -6.64 -0.39 17.95
N GLY A 42 -7.19 -1.12 18.91
CA GLY A 42 -6.52 -1.51 20.15
C GLY A 42 -5.83 -2.86 20.00
N GLY A 43 -4.66 -2.99 20.62
CA GLY A 43 -3.91 -4.23 20.74
C GLY A 43 -2.61 -3.98 21.51
N LEU A 44 -2.26 -4.91 22.41
CA LEU A 44 -1.10 -4.92 23.33
C LEU A 44 0.26 -4.62 22.68
N PHE A 45 0.32 -4.70 21.36
CA PHE A 45 1.49 -4.33 20.59
C PHE A 45 1.00 -3.39 19.50
N GLY A 46 1.34 -2.10 19.63
CA GLY A 46 1.26 -1.17 18.52
C GLY A 46 1.85 -1.88 17.31
N SER A 47 1.05 -2.07 16.25
CA SER A 47 1.53 -2.71 15.03
C SER A 47 2.51 -1.75 14.37
N CYS A 48 3.75 -1.71 14.86
CA CYS A 48 4.85 -0.83 14.47
C CYS A 48 5.49 -1.28 13.15
N GLY A 49 4.65 -1.70 12.20
CA GLY A 49 5.09 -2.04 10.85
C GLY A 49 5.39 -0.78 10.02
N GLY A 50 6.21 -0.94 8.98
CA GLY A 50 6.49 0.12 8.02
C GLY A 50 5.26 0.58 7.24
N LEU A 51 5.47 1.49 6.28
CA LEU A 51 4.41 2.17 5.52
C LEU A 51 3.29 1.24 5.03
N GLY A 52 3.64 0.11 4.40
CA GLY A 52 2.68 -0.86 3.88
C GLY A 52 1.72 -1.41 4.95
N ASN A 53 2.24 -1.75 6.13
CA ASN A 53 1.43 -2.24 7.25
C ASN A 53 0.50 -1.16 7.80
N GLN A 54 0.96 0.10 7.86
CA GLN A 54 0.11 1.21 8.30
C GLN A 54 -1.00 1.50 7.30
N MET A 55 -0.69 1.53 6.00
CA MET A 55 -1.69 1.70 4.94
C MET A 55 -2.72 0.58 4.97
N PHE A 56 -2.28 -0.67 5.12
CA PHE A 56 -3.18 -1.82 5.19
C PHE A 56 -4.08 -1.78 6.44
N ARG A 57 -3.51 -1.44 7.60
CA ARG A 57 -4.26 -1.23 8.84
C ARG A 57 -5.31 -0.14 8.68
N PHE A 58 -4.95 1.02 8.11
CA PHE A 58 -5.89 2.09 7.84
C PHE A 58 -7.03 1.59 6.94
N ALA A 59 -6.71 0.91 5.85
CA ALA A 59 -7.71 0.41 4.92
C ALA A 59 -8.67 -0.59 5.58
N GLY A 60 -8.13 -1.54 6.36
CA GLY A 60 -8.93 -2.50 7.13
C GLY A 60 -9.89 -1.81 8.11
N LEU A 61 -9.37 -0.88 8.90
CA LEU A 61 -10.17 -0.12 9.87
C LEU A 61 -11.23 0.74 9.20
N TYR A 62 -10.88 1.42 8.10
CA TYR A 62 -11.84 2.25 7.37
C TYR A 62 -12.94 1.38 6.75
N GLY A 63 -12.57 0.23 6.19
CA GLY A 63 -13.51 -0.76 5.67
C GLY A 63 -14.45 -1.32 6.73
N ILE A 64 -13.99 -1.53 7.95
CA ILE A 64 -14.84 -1.97 9.07
C ILE A 64 -15.68 -0.82 9.62
N GLY A 65 -15.11 0.37 9.78
CA GLY A 65 -15.77 1.50 10.43
C GLY A 65 -16.83 2.17 9.56
N LYS A 66 -16.63 2.21 8.24
CA LYS A 66 -17.49 2.96 7.32
C LYS A 66 -18.98 2.57 7.39
N PRO A 67 -19.40 1.29 7.40
CA PRO A 67 -20.81 0.92 7.51
C PRO A 67 -21.48 1.42 8.80
N TYR A 68 -20.70 1.66 9.84
CA TYR A 68 -21.18 2.16 11.14
C TYR A 68 -21.03 3.68 11.29
N GLY A 69 -20.64 4.39 10.23
CA GLY A 69 -20.32 5.81 10.28
C GLY A 69 -19.20 6.07 11.30
N ARG A 70 -18.11 5.31 11.23
CA ARG A 70 -16.93 5.49 12.10
C ARG A 70 -15.67 5.71 11.28
N ILE A 71 -14.84 6.66 11.72
CA ILE A 71 -13.58 6.98 11.06
C ILE A 71 -12.41 6.44 11.89
N PRO A 72 -11.42 5.77 11.28
CA PRO A 72 -10.21 5.34 11.97
C PRO A 72 -9.40 6.54 12.49
N ILE A 73 -9.01 6.50 13.76
CA ILE A 73 -8.00 7.42 14.31
C ILE A 73 -6.73 6.65 14.62
N PHE A 74 -5.60 7.21 14.21
CA PHE A 74 -4.27 6.76 14.60
C PHE A 74 -3.75 7.67 15.72
N LEU A 75 -3.51 7.09 16.89
CA LEU A 75 -2.86 7.80 17.98
C LEU A 75 -1.40 8.06 17.58
N LYS A 76 -1.02 9.34 17.50
CA LYS A 76 0.33 9.81 17.07
C LYS A 76 1.49 9.27 17.93
N ARG A 77 1.19 8.63 19.07
CA ARG A 77 2.16 8.04 20.01
C ARG A 77 1.75 6.62 20.37
N GLN A 78 1.80 5.70 19.41
CA GLN A 78 1.88 4.28 19.77
C GLN A 78 3.31 4.05 20.24
N ASN A 79 3.50 3.88 21.55
CA ASN A 79 4.80 3.57 22.14
C ASN A 79 5.30 2.24 21.56
N CYS A 80 6.17 2.32 20.56
CA CYS A 80 6.90 1.19 20.02
C CYS A 80 8.07 0.85 20.96
N HIS A 81 7.75 0.46 22.20
CA HIS A 81 8.74 0.03 23.18
C HIS A 81 8.49 -1.42 23.58
N ARG A 82 9.59 -2.19 23.64
CA ARG A 82 9.62 -3.57 24.12
C ARG A 82 9.35 -3.59 25.63
N GLY A 83 8.47 -4.48 26.07
CA GLY A 83 8.33 -4.82 27.49
C GLY A 83 6.88 -4.86 27.93
N PHE A 84 6.48 -6.03 28.43
CA PHE A 84 5.29 -6.29 29.25
C PHE A 84 5.14 -5.19 30.34
N GLU A 85 3.97 -4.75 30.78
CA GLU A 85 2.91 -5.52 31.43
C GLU A 85 1.52 -4.88 31.21
N ALA A 86 0.51 -5.74 31.18
CA ALA A 86 -0.88 -5.40 30.96
C ALA A 86 -1.58 -5.06 32.28
N HIS A 87 -2.12 -3.84 32.38
CA HIS A 87 -3.24 -3.49 33.27
C HIS A 87 -4.45 -3.08 32.41
N GLU A 88 -4.82 -3.90 31.42
CA GLU A 88 -5.90 -3.55 30.48
C GLU A 88 -7.32 -3.76 31.05
N SER A 89 -7.50 -4.54 32.12
CA SER A 89 -8.83 -4.76 32.71
C SER A 89 -9.29 -3.61 33.61
N GLU A 90 -8.37 -2.91 34.29
CA GLU A 90 -8.72 -1.78 35.16
C GLU A 90 -8.93 -0.48 34.37
N GLY A 91 -8.20 -0.31 33.27
CA GLY A 91 -8.28 0.90 32.44
C GLY A 91 -9.56 1.01 31.60
N ALA A 92 -10.23 -0.09 31.23
CA ALA A 92 -11.47 -0.02 30.46
C ALA A 92 -12.63 0.51 31.31
N ASP A 93 -12.81 -0.05 32.51
CA ASP A 93 -13.85 0.35 33.45
C ASP A 93 -13.60 1.76 34.01
N GLU A 94 -12.33 2.12 34.25
CA GLU A 94 -11.95 3.47 34.67
C GLU A 94 -12.18 4.51 33.56
N MET A 95 -11.96 4.15 32.29
CA MET A 95 -12.25 5.03 31.15
C MET A 95 -13.75 5.22 30.91
N ASP A 96 -14.56 4.16 31.07
CA ASP A 96 -16.03 4.26 31.02
C ASP A 96 -16.57 5.17 32.14
N ARG A 97 -15.95 5.11 33.33
CA ARG A 97 -16.28 5.99 34.46
C ARG A 97 -15.85 7.44 34.23
N LEU A 98 -14.66 7.67 33.69
CA LEU A 98 -14.06 9.01 33.55
C LEU A 98 -14.52 9.74 32.27
N PHE A 99 -14.95 9.01 31.23
CA PHE A 99 -15.28 9.58 29.93
C PHE A 99 -16.61 9.06 29.40
N PRO A 100 -17.78 9.54 29.90
CA PRO A 100 -19.11 9.03 29.53
C PRO A 100 -19.47 9.18 28.04
N ASN A 101 -18.68 9.92 27.26
CA ASN A 101 -18.74 9.95 25.80
C ASN A 101 -18.07 8.73 25.13
N TYR A 102 -17.61 7.73 25.89
CA TYR A 102 -16.86 6.57 25.40
C TYR A 102 -17.64 5.73 24.37
N ALA A 103 -18.98 5.75 24.41
CA ALA A 103 -19.86 5.15 23.40
C ALA A 103 -19.62 5.67 21.95
N LYS A 104 -18.99 6.84 21.82
CA LYS A 104 -18.53 7.39 20.52
C LYS A 104 -17.38 6.58 19.92
N TYR A 105 -16.66 5.77 20.69
CA TYR A 105 -15.53 4.98 20.21
C TYR A 105 -15.92 3.51 20.07
N LEU A 106 -15.53 2.87 18.96
CA LEU A 106 -15.54 1.43 18.83
C LEU A 106 -14.08 0.97 18.90
N LYS A 107 -13.70 0.39 20.05
CA LYS A 107 -12.42 -0.28 20.20
C LYS A 107 -12.54 -1.64 19.53
N ILE A 108 -11.85 -1.81 18.41
CA ILE A 108 -11.70 -3.14 17.83
C ILE A 108 -10.39 -3.69 18.39
N SER A 109 -10.53 -4.65 19.31
CA SER A 109 -9.41 -5.49 19.71
C SER A 109 -9.21 -6.54 18.64
N ALA A 110 -8.40 -6.21 17.65
CA ALA A 110 -7.98 -7.18 16.66
C ALA A 110 -6.51 -6.92 16.29
N LEU A 111 -5.75 -7.99 16.38
CA LEU A 111 -4.39 -8.02 15.89
C LEU A 111 -4.43 -8.23 14.38
N TRP A 112 -3.65 -7.43 13.67
CA TRP A 112 -3.24 -7.69 12.29
C TRP A 112 -4.43 -7.75 11.32
N PHE A 113 -5.00 -6.57 11.00
CA PHE A 113 -6.01 -6.38 9.95
C PHE A 113 -5.48 -6.67 8.54
N GLN A 114 -4.74 -7.76 8.31
CA GLN A 114 -3.99 -8.09 7.09
C GLN A 114 -4.84 -8.80 6.02
N SER A 115 -6.16 -8.65 6.06
CA SER A 115 -7.05 -9.19 5.02
C SER A 115 -7.64 -8.09 4.15
N TYR A 116 -7.46 -8.21 2.83
CA TYR A 116 -8.02 -7.25 1.87
C TYR A 116 -9.56 -7.29 1.86
N LYS A 117 -10.16 -8.36 2.38
CA LYS A 117 -11.61 -8.58 2.44
C LYS A 117 -12.32 -7.44 3.19
N PHE A 118 -11.67 -6.85 4.19
CA PHE A 118 -12.25 -5.76 4.99
C PHE A 118 -12.54 -4.50 4.18
N PHE A 119 -11.81 -4.25 3.08
CA PHE A 119 -11.93 -3.01 2.30
C PHE A 119 -12.09 -3.25 0.81
N HIS A 120 -12.25 -4.50 0.38
CA HIS A 120 -12.41 -4.83 -1.04
C HIS A 120 -13.58 -4.09 -1.68
N TYR A 121 -14.72 -4.05 -0.97
CA TYR A 121 -15.96 -3.41 -1.44
C TYR A 121 -15.80 -1.89 -1.61
N ILE A 122 -14.85 -1.25 -0.92
CA ILE A 122 -14.52 0.18 -1.02
C ILE A 122 -13.14 0.44 -1.64
N ARG A 123 -12.58 -0.51 -2.38
CA ARG A 123 -11.24 -0.41 -2.98
C ARG A 123 -11.00 0.88 -3.78
N ARG A 124 -12.04 1.41 -4.45
CA ARG A 124 -11.95 2.66 -5.22
C ARG A 124 -11.70 3.86 -4.31
N GLN A 125 -12.39 3.92 -3.18
CA GLN A 125 -12.22 4.98 -2.17
C GLN A 125 -10.89 4.83 -1.44
N ILE A 126 -10.46 3.61 -1.10
CA ILE A 126 -9.12 3.39 -0.52
C ILE A 126 -8.01 3.91 -1.45
N ARG A 127 -8.12 3.65 -2.75
CA ARG A 127 -7.16 4.17 -3.75
C ARG A 127 -7.18 5.69 -3.85
N GLN A 128 -8.33 6.31 -3.62
CA GLN A 128 -8.47 7.76 -3.58
C GLN A 128 -7.83 8.35 -2.31
N ILE A 129 -8.05 7.73 -1.16
CA ILE A 129 -7.45 8.15 0.11
C ILE A 129 -5.92 8.08 0.04
N PHE A 130 -5.38 7.06 -0.63
CA PHE A 130 -3.93 6.89 -0.85
C PHE A 130 -3.44 7.46 -2.18
N GLN A 131 -4.02 8.56 -2.66
CA GLN A 131 -3.43 9.35 -3.75
C GLN A 131 -2.13 10.00 -3.28
N PHE A 132 -1.18 10.14 -4.21
CA PHE A 132 0.10 10.76 -3.91
C PHE A 132 -0.04 12.28 -3.92
N GLY A 133 0.69 12.95 -3.02
CA GLY A 133 0.82 14.40 -3.08
C GLY A 133 1.55 14.82 -4.35
N TRP A 134 1.25 16.05 -4.83
CA TRP A 134 1.84 16.61 -6.04
C TRP A 134 3.38 16.50 -6.14
N PRO A 135 4.15 16.74 -5.06
CA PRO A 135 5.62 16.61 -5.12
C PRO A 135 6.10 15.21 -5.47
N ILE A 136 5.39 14.16 -5.04
CA ILE A 136 5.70 12.77 -5.39
C ILE A 136 5.34 12.52 -6.85
N CYS A 137 4.18 13.01 -7.28
CA CYS A 137 3.73 12.88 -8.66
C CYS A 137 4.69 13.53 -9.66
N GLU A 138 5.16 14.74 -9.37
CA GLU A 138 6.14 15.43 -10.21
C GLU A 138 7.47 14.67 -10.30
N GLN A 139 7.96 14.15 -9.16
CA GLN A 139 9.15 13.29 -9.13
C GLN A 139 8.95 12.03 -9.96
N MET A 140 7.79 11.38 -9.85
CA MET A 140 7.50 10.16 -10.61
C MET A 140 7.39 10.41 -12.11
N GLU A 141 6.86 11.54 -12.57
CA GLU A 141 6.86 11.87 -14.01
C GLU A 141 8.29 12.11 -14.56
N LYS A 142 9.20 12.66 -13.74
CA LYS A 142 10.63 12.77 -14.11
C LYS A 142 11.29 11.40 -14.18
N LEU A 143 11.10 10.56 -13.15
CA LEU A 143 11.66 9.20 -13.08
C LEU A 143 11.04 8.28 -14.15
N LYS A 144 9.79 8.49 -14.52
CA LYS A 144 9.12 7.71 -15.56
C LYS A 144 9.88 7.80 -16.87
N LYS A 145 10.34 8.99 -17.25
CA LYS A 145 11.12 9.15 -18.49
C LYS A 145 12.47 8.43 -18.42
N SER A 146 13.12 8.40 -17.26
CA SER A 146 14.42 7.73 -17.10
C SER A 146 14.30 6.20 -16.98
N TYR A 147 13.27 5.68 -16.31
CA TYR A 147 13.09 4.24 -16.06
C TYR A 147 12.16 3.54 -17.04
N PHE A 148 11.34 4.31 -17.77
CA PHE A 148 10.32 3.80 -18.71
C PHE A 148 10.38 4.57 -20.04
N ASN A 149 11.60 4.86 -20.52
CA ASN A 149 11.86 5.72 -21.68
C ASN A 149 11.04 5.30 -22.92
N VAL A 150 10.74 6.29 -23.76
CA VAL A 150 9.68 6.29 -24.78
C VAL A 150 9.84 5.19 -25.85
N SER A 151 11.07 4.73 -26.14
CA SER A 151 11.32 3.61 -27.08
C SER A 151 10.80 2.26 -26.56
N GLU A 152 10.63 2.12 -25.24
CA GLU A 152 10.08 0.94 -24.58
C GLU A 152 8.60 1.08 -24.20
N GLN A 153 7.87 2.06 -24.76
CA GLN A 153 6.44 2.22 -24.47
C GLN A 153 5.59 0.99 -24.85
N ASN A 154 6.09 0.16 -25.76
CA ASN A 154 5.48 -1.10 -26.16
C ASN A 154 6.05 -2.32 -25.40
N ALA A 155 6.99 -2.12 -24.48
CA ALA A 155 7.57 -3.21 -23.70
C ALA A 155 6.71 -3.49 -22.46
N LEU A 156 6.42 -4.76 -22.21
CA LEU A 156 5.84 -5.22 -20.96
C LEU A 156 6.83 -4.99 -19.81
N LYS A 157 6.35 -4.50 -18.68
CA LYS A 157 7.19 -4.23 -17.51
C LYS A 157 7.00 -5.34 -16.49
N LEU A 158 8.03 -6.15 -16.28
CA LEU A 158 8.09 -7.14 -15.21
C LEU A 158 8.73 -6.50 -13.97
N CYS A 159 7.90 -6.02 -13.05
CA CYS A 159 8.35 -5.39 -11.82
C CYS A 159 8.60 -6.44 -10.72
N VAL A 160 9.82 -6.49 -10.20
CA VAL A 160 10.23 -7.45 -9.17
C VAL A 160 10.64 -6.70 -7.92
N HIS A 161 10.00 -7.02 -6.80
CA HIS A 161 10.33 -6.44 -5.50
C HIS A 161 11.06 -7.47 -4.63
N THR A 162 12.26 -7.12 -4.17
CA THR A 162 13.07 -7.95 -3.27
C THR A 162 13.09 -7.33 -1.88
N ARG A 163 12.90 -8.16 -0.84
CA ARG A 163 12.93 -7.75 0.57
C ARG A 163 14.04 -8.49 1.29
N ILE A 164 15.09 -7.78 1.69
CA ILE A 164 16.26 -8.37 2.35
C ILE A 164 16.46 -7.81 3.76
N GLY A 165 16.40 -6.49 3.93
CA GLY A 165 17.03 -5.77 5.03
C GLY A 165 16.78 -6.33 6.43
N ASP A 166 15.63 -6.01 7.01
CA ASP A 166 15.20 -6.54 8.31
C ASP A 166 14.87 -8.04 8.25
N PHE A 167 14.42 -8.55 7.10
CA PHE A 167 14.00 -9.95 6.95
C PHE A 167 15.17 -10.92 7.13
N ALA A 168 16.37 -10.57 6.66
CA ALA A 168 17.59 -11.35 6.88
C ALA A 168 18.04 -11.39 8.35
N LYS A 169 17.49 -10.53 9.21
CA LYS A 169 17.84 -10.42 10.64
C LYS A 169 16.81 -11.04 11.56
N THR A 170 15.69 -11.54 11.03
CA THR A 170 14.61 -12.15 11.82
C THR A 170 14.52 -13.64 11.54
N THR A 171 14.11 -14.42 12.54
CA THR A 171 13.82 -15.87 12.39
C THR A 171 12.40 -16.13 11.87
N THR A 172 11.53 -15.12 11.88
CA THR A 172 10.11 -15.25 11.52
C THR A 172 9.80 -14.92 10.06
N HIS A 173 10.75 -14.31 9.34
CA HIS A 173 10.61 -13.99 7.92
C HIS A 173 11.85 -14.47 7.16
N LEU A 174 11.65 -14.90 5.92
CA LEU A 174 12.76 -15.25 5.02
C LEU A 174 13.06 -14.06 4.10
N PRO A 175 14.33 -13.65 3.97
CA PRO A 175 14.71 -12.67 2.97
C PRO A 175 14.52 -13.24 1.55
N SER A 176 14.43 -12.35 0.56
CA SER A 176 14.50 -12.78 -0.84
C SER A 176 15.81 -13.53 -1.11
N GLU A 177 15.70 -14.65 -1.81
CA GLU A 177 16.84 -15.53 -2.10
C GLU A 177 17.24 -15.36 -3.57
N LYS A 178 18.55 -15.38 -3.85
CA LYS A 178 19.13 -15.09 -5.16
C LYS A 178 18.62 -16.09 -6.21
N ASN A 179 18.84 -17.38 -5.99
CA ASN A 179 18.55 -18.43 -6.98
C ASN A 179 17.05 -18.48 -7.30
N PHE A 180 16.20 -18.40 -6.29
CA PHE A 180 14.75 -18.30 -6.49
C PHE A 180 14.37 -17.05 -7.30
N THR A 181 14.91 -15.88 -6.94
CA THR A 181 14.62 -14.62 -7.63
C THR A 181 15.00 -14.69 -9.11
N GLU A 182 16.20 -15.19 -9.41
CA GLU A 182 16.68 -15.34 -10.79
C GLU A 182 15.83 -16.33 -11.59
N LYS A 183 15.52 -17.50 -11.02
CA LYS A 183 14.68 -18.50 -11.68
C LYS A 183 13.25 -18.02 -11.92
N ALA A 184 12.67 -17.30 -10.96
CA ALA A 184 11.34 -16.71 -11.11
C ALA A 184 11.31 -15.64 -12.20
N ILE A 185 12.35 -14.80 -12.29
CA ILE A 185 12.49 -13.79 -13.35
C ILE A 185 12.65 -14.47 -14.71
N GLU A 186 13.56 -15.44 -14.82
CA GLU A 186 13.81 -16.19 -16.06
C GLU A 186 12.52 -16.85 -16.58
N PHE A 187 11.82 -17.56 -15.69
CA PHE A 187 10.56 -18.22 -16.02
C PHE A 187 9.49 -17.22 -16.48
N THR A 188 9.27 -16.16 -15.70
CA THR A 188 8.22 -15.17 -15.98
C THR A 188 8.51 -14.37 -17.24
N TYR A 189 9.78 -13.99 -17.45
CA TYR A 189 10.24 -13.31 -18.66
C TYR A 189 9.93 -14.15 -19.91
N LYS A 190 10.35 -15.42 -19.92
CA LYS A 190 10.10 -16.34 -21.05
C LYS A 190 8.61 -16.49 -21.32
N TYR A 191 7.80 -16.68 -20.26
CA TYR A 191 6.35 -16.78 -20.38
C TYR A 191 5.73 -15.51 -20.99
N LEU A 192 6.11 -14.32 -20.52
CA LEU A 192 5.57 -13.06 -21.01
C LEU A 192 5.95 -12.79 -22.47
N MET A 193 7.20 -13.05 -22.85
CA MET A 193 7.69 -12.93 -24.23
C MET A 193 6.89 -13.84 -25.17
N GLN A 194 6.69 -15.11 -24.80
CA GLN A 194 5.94 -16.07 -25.60
C GLN A 194 4.46 -15.68 -25.74
N LYS A 195 3.83 -15.29 -24.63
CA LYS A 195 2.40 -15.01 -24.58
C LYS A 195 2.01 -13.72 -25.32
N HIS A 196 2.83 -12.69 -25.21
CA HIS A 196 2.46 -11.35 -25.67
C HIS A 196 3.21 -10.88 -26.90
N GLN A 197 4.29 -11.58 -27.31
CA GLN A 197 5.09 -11.24 -28.49
C GLN A 197 5.56 -9.76 -28.47
N GLN A 198 5.79 -9.24 -27.26
CA GLN A 198 6.25 -7.89 -26.99
C GLN A 198 7.56 -7.96 -26.22
N PRO A 199 8.47 -6.98 -26.39
CA PRO A 199 9.65 -6.87 -25.54
C PRO A 199 9.24 -6.83 -24.06
N VAL A 200 10.03 -7.44 -23.19
CA VAL A 200 9.83 -7.38 -21.73
C VAL A 200 11.02 -6.66 -21.12
N ALA A 201 10.77 -5.61 -20.34
CA ALA A 201 11.76 -4.94 -19.51
C ALA A 201 11.56 -5.36 -18.04
N VAL A 202 12.63 -5.81 -17.40
CA VAL A 202 12.62 -6.20 -15.98
C VAL A 202 13.00 -5.00 -15.13
N VAL A 203 12.16 -4.63 -14.17
CA VAL A 203 12.41 -3.50 -13.27
C VAL A 203 12.53 -4.02 -11.84
N LEU A 204 13.70 -3.85 -11.24
CA LEU A 204 14.01 -4.34 -9.90
C LEU A 204 13.82 -3.22 -8.86
N PHE A 205 13.14 -3.53 -7.76
CA PHE A 205 12.89 -2.61 -6.65
C PHE A 205 13.23 -3.28 -5.31
N GLY A 206 13.92 -2.57 -4.44
CA GLY A 206 14.33 -3.12 -3.14
C GLY A 206 15.41 -2.26 -2.49
N GLU A 207 15.72 -2.59 -1.24
CA GLU A 207 16.59 -1.77 -0.40
C GLU A 207 18.07 -2.20 -0.42
N ASP A 208 18.37 -3.42 -0.88
CA ASP A 208 19.72 -3.99 -0.81
C ASP A 208 20.46 -3.90 -2.15
N LYS A 209 21.38 -2.93 -2.24
CA LYS A 209 22.21 -2.71 -3.43
C LYS A 209 23.18 -3.88 -3.70
N LYS A 210 23.68 -4.56 -2.66
CA LYS A 210 24.62 -5.69 -2.82
C LYS A 210 23.90 -6.90 -3.40
N PHE A 211 22.68 -7.15 -2.94
CA PHE A 211 21.82 -8.18 -3.51
C PHE A 211 21.63 -7.96 -5.01
N PHE A 212 21.27 -6.75 -5.44
CA PHE A 212 21.14 -6.42 -6.86
C PHE A 212 22.44 -6.55 -7.64
N ALA A 213 23.56 -6.13 -7.06
CA ALA A 213 24.88 -6.25 -7.67
C ALA A 213 25.26 -7.72 -7.95
N ASN A 214 24.76 -8.65 -7.13
CA ASN A 214 25.06 -10.08 -7.21
C ASN A 214 24.09 -10.87 -8.11
N LEU A 215 23.01 -10.26 -8.59
CA LEU A 215 22.09 -10.91 -9.53
C LEU A 215 22.75 -11.07 -10.90
N SER A 216 22.69 -12.29 -11.42
CA SER A 216 23.15 -12.74 -12.74
C SER A 216 22.07 -12.50 -13.79
N ILE A 217 21.55 -11.27 -13.84
CA ILE A 217 20.52 -10.82 -14.79
C ILE A 217 21.17 -9.79 -15.70
N ASP A 218 20.93 -9.92 -17.01
CA ASP A 218 21.49 -9.01 -18.02
C ASP A 218 21.03 -7.56 -17.76
N ARG A 219 21.99 -6.67 -17.52
CA ARG A 219 21.77 -5.24 -17.23
C ARG A 219 22.02 -4.47 -18.51
N LYS A 220 21.03 -4.47 -19.41
CA LYS A 220 21.02 -3.58 -20.58
C LYS A 220 20.44 -2.22 -20.21
#